data_AF-A0A553UWJ8-F1
#
_entry.id   AF-A0A553UWJ8-F1
#
_cell.length_a   1.000
_cell.length_b   1.000
_cell.length_c   1.000
_cell.angle_alpha   90.00
_cell.angle_beta   90.00
_cell.angle_gamma   90.00
#
_symmetry.space_group_name_H-M   'P 1'
#
loop_
_entity.id
_entity.type
_entity.pdbx_description
1 polymer ?
#
loop_
_entity_poly.entity_id
_entity_poly.type
_entity_poly.pdbx_seq_one_letter_code
_entity_poly.pdbx_strand_id
1 'polypeptide(L)'
;MIRLLLLALLVLNLQAKEDVLTIMIQIDNPKESQDTQEFFRAFKVLFTYMQKSFAKIKDARENVPLNDNYDYTLAQIMAGYTDASIPLAKAVVKQVSLFKEFKPKNQREELFLTHVKDKAMFHALDLINMSLEEKATFVAHEFLHINAWLYAPLFNAHKAGLDVIAYLEQLHRIFSKNVDLRRMRNIFVFHEKGLYEEQRKNIVPYKPFRKRLIQDMHEVDIPMDIFAFRIGYPSWVALVMNTIFEGGISANRIPDRRTFWDFMDKNAQRIDPEHLFDLYLARVFPLNRNAPYYYDSLQNDDPKILKNMLKDNPTMCLSPKYLSAQSQQTCLQLFQTQTYNAKDIQEQLHIVRLISIDDSPCVYLDSKDKLQVFKSSNALCVALQEHLEKGLK
;
A
#
# COMPACT_ATOMS: atom_id res chain seq x y z
N MET A 1 -37.66 -12.86 -13.95
CA MET A 1 -37.51 -13.52 -12.62
C MET A 1 -36.39 -14.57 -12.60
N ILE A 2 -36.30 -15.49 -13.57
CA ILE A 2 -35.24 -16.53 -13.59
C ILE A 2 -33.80 -15.95 -13.68
N ARG A 3 -33.59 -14.86 -14.44
CA ARG A 3 -32.27 -14.18 -14.52
C ARG A 3 -31.82 -13.53 -13.21
N LEU A 4 -32.74 -12.98 -12.42
CA LEU A 4 -32.46 -12.40 -11.10
C LEU A 4 -32.16 -13.49 -10.07
N LEU A 5 -32.82 -14.65 -10.19
CA LEU A 5 -32.56 -15.82 -9.34
C LEU A 5 -31.18 -16.42 -9.61
N LEU A 6 -30.77 -16.51 -10.88
CA LEU A 6 -29.44 -17.00 -11.27
C LEU A 6 -28.31 -16.05 -10.85
N LEU A 7 -28.53 -14.74 -10.90
CA LEU A 7 -27.60 -13.73 -10.38
C LEU A 7 -27.47 -13.83 -8.84
N ALA A 8 -28.60 -13.96 -8.13
CA ALA A 8 -28.59 -14.16 -6.69
C ALA A 8 -27.89 -15.47 -6.28
N LEU A 9 -28.09 -16.55 -7.03
CA LEU A 9 -27.42 -17.84 -6.82
C LEU A 9 -25.92 -17.79 -7.14
N LEU A 10 -25.49 -16.99 -8.13
CA LEU A 10 -24.06 -16.79 -8.42
C LEU A 10 -23.37 -16.00 -7.30
N VAL A 11 -24.03 -14.97 -6.77
CA VAL A 11 -23.54 -14.18 -5.62
C VAL A 11 -23.48 -15.04 -4.36
N LEU A 12 -24.49 -15.89 -4.11
CA LEU A 12 -24.49 -16.83 -2.99
C LEU A 12 -23.42 -17.93 -3.11
N ASN A 13 -23.13 -18.43 -4.32
CA ASN A 13 -22.07 -19.42 -4.52
C ASN A 13 -20.65 -18.85 -4.38
N LEU A 14 -20.46 -17.56 -4.64
CA LEU A 14 -19.19 -16.86 -4.40
C LEU A 14 -19.00 -16.48 -2.92
N GLN A 15 -20.09 -16.39 -2.14
CA GLN A 15 -20.05 -16.06 -0.71
C GLN A 15 -20.02 -17.30 0.20
N ALA A 16 -20.41 -18.48 -0.29
CA ALA A 16 -20.44 -19.70 0.50
C ALA A 16 -19.05 -20.38 0.53
N LYS A 17 -18.26 -19.99 1.54
CA LYS A 17 -16.93 -20.49 1.96
C LYS A 17 -15.75 -19.63 1.53
N GLU A 18 -15.65 -18.44 2.12
CA GLU A 18 -14.35 -17.84 2.34
C GLU A 18 -14.51 -16.79 3.46
N ASP A 19 -13.77 -16.96 4.56
CA ASP A 19 -13.61 -15.95 5.62
C ASP A 19 -12.77 -14.76 5.12
N VAL A 20 -13.06 -14.28 3.92
CA VAL A 20 -12.42 -13.12 3.31
C VAL A 20 -13.34 -11.92 3.52
N LEU A 21 -12.75 -10.82 3.99
CA LEU A 21 -13.45 -9.56 4.21
C LEU A 21 -13.96 -9.09 2.84
N THR A 22 -15.23 -9.37 2.55
CA THR A 22 -15.90 -8.91 1.33
C THR A 22 -16.03 -7.40 1.48
N ILE A 23 -15.05 -6.65 0.95
CA ILE A 23 -15.31 -5.25 0.60
C ILE A 23 -16.37 -5.35 -0.49
N MET A 24 -17.61 -5.10 -0.12
CA MET A 24 -18.69 -4.86 -1.07
C MET A 24 -18.30 -3.61 -1.85
N ILE A 25 -17.61 -3.78 -2.98
CA ILE A 25 -17.69 -2.80 -4.05
C ILE A 25 -19.12 -2.91 -4.53
N GLN A 26 -19.95 -1.92 -4.22
CA GLN A 26 -21.28 -1.82 -4.81
C GLN A 26 -21.10 -1.61 -6.32
N ILE A 27 -21.15 -2.70 -7.08
CA ILE A 27 -21.08 -2.64 -8.54
C ILE A 27 -22.48 -2.32 -9.05
N ASP A 28 -22.84 -1.04 -8.99
CA ASP A 28 -24.10 -0.54 -9.54
C ASP A 28 -24.03 -0.36 -11.08
N ASN A 29 -22.83 -0.51 -11.67
CA ASN A 29 -22.55 -0.21 -13.07
C ASN A 29 -22.06 -1.45 -13.87
N PRO A 30 -22.73 -1.85 -14.97
CA PRO A 30 -22.29 -2.95 -15.84
C PRO A 30 -20.85 -2.84 -16.36
N LYS A 31 -20.35 -1.61 -16.58
CA LYS A 31 -18.98 -1.39 -17.05
C LYS A 31 -17.94 -1.71 -15.98
N GLU A 32 -18.24 -1.40 -14.73
CA GLU A 32 -17.39 -1.72 -13.58
C GLU A 32 -17.32 -3.23 -13.35
N SER A 33 -18.45 -3.94 -13.53
CA SER A 33 -18.49 -5.42 -13.52
C SER A 33 -17.58 -6.04 -14.59
N GLN A 34 -17.57 -5.47 -15.79
CA GLN A 34 -16.73 -5.95 -16.89
C GLN A 34 -15.23 -5.68 -16.64
N ASP A 35 -14.88 -4.46 -16.23
CA ASP A 35 -13.49 -4.09 -15.90
C ASP A 35 -12.92 -5.00 -14.79
N THR A 36 -13.71 -5.31 -13.76
CA THR A 36 -13.34 -6.25 -12.70
C THR A 36 -13.06 -7.65 -13.27
N GLN A 37 -13.93 -8.16 -14.15
CA GLN A 37 -13.72 -9.49 -14.76
C GLN A 37 -12.48 -9.54 -15.65
N GLU A 38 -12.20 -8.47 -16.40
CA GLU A 38 -11.01 -8.37 -17.25
C GLU A 38 -9.73 -8.35 -16.41
N PHE A 39 -9.73 -7.64 -15.28
CA PHE A 39 -8.63 -7.65 -14.32
C PHE A 39 -8.35 -9.07 -13.79
N PHE A 40 -9.34 -9.76 -13.22
CA PHE A 40 -9.13 -11.10 -12.65
C PHE A 40 -8.68 -12.12 -13.71
N ARG A 41 -9.17 -11.98 -14.95
CA ARG A 41 -8.72 -12.82 -16.07
C ARG A 41 -7.25 -12.57 -16.38
N ALA A 42 -6.84 -11.31 -16.54
CA ALA A 42 -5.45 -10.96 -16.80
C ALA A 42 -4.52 -11.43 -15.67
N PHE A 43 -4.94 -11.23 -14.41
CA PHE A 43 -4.18 -11.64 -13.23
C PHE A 43 -3.99 -13.15 -13.19
N LYS A 44 -5.06 -13.92 -13.42
CA LYS A 44 -4.99 -15.38 -13.47
C LYS A 44 -4.03 -15.89 -14.55
N VAL A 45 -3.98 -15.22 -15.71
CA VAL A 45 -3.02 -15.57 -16.78
C VAL A 45 -1.59 -15.34 -16.33
N LEU A 46 -1.28 -14.18 -15.75
CA LEU A 46 0.05 -13.89 -15.20
C LEU A 46 0.44 -14.90 -14.11
N PHE A 47 -0.46 -15.13 -13.15
CA PHE A 47 -0.26 -16.04 -12.04
C PHE A 47 0.05 -17.46 -12.51
N THR A 48 -0.78 -17.99 -13.42
CA THR A 48 -0.59 -19.33 -13.99
C THR A 48 0.72 -19.43 -14.77
N TYR A 49 1.10 -18.39 -15.49
CA TYR A 49 2.38 -18.33 -16.19
C TYR A 49 3.55 -18.42 -15.22
N MET A 50 3.54 -17.59 -14.18
CA MET A 50 4.61 -17.54 -13.18
C MET A 50 4.73 -18.85 -12.40
N GLN A 51 3.61 -19.46 -11.98
CA GLN A 51 3.61 -20.79 -11.36
C GLN A 51 4.26 -21.85 -12.25
N LYS A 52 3.90 -21.90 -13.54
CA LYS A 52 4.49 -22.86 -14.49
C LYS A 52 5.97 -22.59 -14.75
N SER A 53 6.34 -21.31 -14.89
CA SER A 53 7.74 -20.89 -15.07
C SER A 53 8.58 -21.33 -13.88
N PHE A 54 8.10 -21.05 -12.67
CA PHE A 54 8.76 -21.43 -11.44
C PHE A 54 8.91 -22.94 -11.30
N ALA A 55 7.86 -23.72 -11.56
CA ALA A 55 7.91 -25.18 -11.52
C ALA A 55 8.93 -25.74 -12.53
N LYS A 56 8.92 -25.27 -13.79
CA LYS A 56 9.89 -25.71 -14.80
C LYS A 56 11.33 -25.41 -14.39
N ILE A 57 11.57 -24.26 -13.78
CA ILE A 57 12.90 -23.89 -13.31
C ILE A 57 13.28 -24.71 -12.08
N LYS A 58 12.34 -25.02 -11.18
CA LYS A 58 12.56 -25.94 -10.07
C LYS A 58 12.93 -27.35 -10.56
N ASP A 59 12.21 -27.90 -11.53
CA ASP A 59 12.49 -29.22 -12.09
C ASP A 59 13.87 -29.28 -12.79
N ALA A 60 14.27 -28.18 -13.44
CA ALA A 60 15.61 -28.06 -14.00
C ALA A 60 16.72 -28.02 -12.92
N ARG A 61 16.40 -27.65 -11.66
CA ARG A 61 17.35 -27.58 -10.53
C ARG A 61 17.71 -28.94 -9.93
N GLU A 62 16.80 -29.91 -9.94
CA GLU A 62 17.06 -31.24 -9.35
C GLU A 62 18.21 -32.01 -10.06
N ASN A 63 18.69 -31.49 -11.19
CA ASN A 63 19.77 -32.05 -11.99
C ASN A 63 21.10 -31.28 -11.95
N VAL A 64 21.26 -30.26 -11.07
CA VAL A 64 22.48 -29.42 -10.99
C VAL A 64 23.14 -29.54 -9.61
N PRO A 65 24.44 -29.94 -9.50
CA PRO A 65 25.13 -30.04 -8.22
C PRO A 65 25.16 -28.70 -7.47
N LEU A 66 24.82 -28.73 -6.18
CA LEU A 66 25.02 -27.64 -5.22
C LEU A 66 26.53 -27.46 -4.97
N ASN A 67 27.23 -26.85 -5.91
CA ASN A 67 28.53 -26.26 -5.64
C ASN A 67 28.33 -24.74 -5.60
N ASP A 68 28.94 -24.07 -4.62
CA ASP A 68 28.75 -22.68 -4.11
C ASP A 68 28.71 -21.54 -5.14
N ASN A 69 27.93 -21.68 -6.20
CA ASN A 69 28.03 -20.84 -7.39
C ASN A 69 26.91 -19.81 -7.37
N TYR A 70 27.30 -18.55 -7.24
CA TYR A 70 26.49 -17.34 -7.27
C TYR A 70 25.42 -17.31 -8.40
N ASP A 71 25.73 -17.93 -9.54
CA ASP A 71 24.83 -18.12 -10.69
C ASP A 71 23.55 -18.91 -10.34
N TYR A 72 23.64 -19.85 -9.39
CA TYR A 72 22.54 -20.67 -8.91
C TYR A 72 21.51 -19.86 -8.12
N THR A 73 21.97 -18.96 -7.25
CA THR A 73 21.07 -18.06 -6.50
C THR A 73 20.36 -17.11 -7.45
N LEU A 74 21.02 -16.64 -8.51
CA LEU A 74 20.39 -15.76 -9.49
C LEU A 74 19.34 -16.44 -10.34
N ALA A 75 19.61 -17.63 -10.88
CA ALA A 75 18.61 -18.38 -11.63
C ALA A 75 17.37 -18.69 -10.79
N GLN A 76 17.52 -18.77 -9.45
CA GLN A 76 16.39 -18.87 -8.53
C GLN A 76 15.61 -17.55 -8.39
N ILE A 77 16.32 -16.43 -8.24
CA ILE A 77 15.76 -15.08 -8.11
C ILE A 77 15.00 -14.66 -9.38
N MET A 78 15.54 -14.98 -10.56
CA MET A 78 14.95 -14.65 -11.86
C MET A 78 13.86 -15.62 -12.32
N ALA A 79 13.57 -16.69 -11.58
CA ALA A 79 12.70 -17.76 -12.06
C ALA A 79 11.25 -17.33 -12.37
N GLY A 80 10.74 -16.34 -11.62
CA GLY A 80 9.43 -15.71 -11.86
C GLY A 80 9.46 -14.55 -12.87
N TYR A 81 10.64 -14.09 -13.27
CA TYR A 81 10.83 -12.79 -13.92
C TYR A 81 11.47 -12.98 -15.29
N THR A 82 10.65 -13.42 -16.23
CA THR A 82 11.05 -13.70 -17.61
C THR A 82 10.60 -12.56 -18.53
N ASP A 83 11.17 -12.49 -19.73
CA ASP A 83 10.72 -11.53 -20.77
C ASP A 83 9.21 -11.63 -21.06
N ALA A 84 8.60 -12.79 -20.80
CA ALA A 84 7.17 -13.02 -20.99
C ALA A 84 6.30 -12.65 -19.77
N SER A 85 6.83 -12.59 -18.53
CA SER A 85 6.03 -12.14 -17.38
C SER A 85 5.80 -10.62 -17.39
N ILE A 86 6.75 -9.84 -17.91
CA ILE A 86 6.64 -8.37 -18.02
C ILE A 86 5.40 -7.92 -18.83
N PRO A 87 5.19 -8.34 -20.10
CA PRO A 87 4.02 -7.92 -20.86
C PRO A 87 2.70 -8.38 -20.23
N LEU A 88 2.70 -9.54 -19.56
CA LEU A 88 1.54 -10.02 -18.82
C LEU A 88 1.23 -9.14 -17.59
N ALA A 89 2.25 -8.75 -16.83
CA ALA A 89 2.09 -7.83 -15.70
C ALA A 89 1.65 -6.43 -16.15
N LYS A 90 2.17 -5.92 -17.27
CA LYS A 90 1.65 -4.68 -17.88
C LYS A 90 0.18 -4.81 -18.28
N ALA A 91 -0.25 -5.98 -18.77
CA ALA A 91 -1.64 -6.23 -19.10
C ALA A 91 -2.55 -6.24 -17.85
N VAL A 92 -2.08 -6.82 -16.73
CA VAL A 92 -2.78 -6.77 -15.44
C VAL A 92 -2.98 -5.33 -14.98
N VAL A 93 -1.90 -4.54 -14.94
CA VAL A 93 -1.93 -3.15 -14.47
C VAL A 93 -2.86 -2.27 -15.29
N LYS A 94 -2.93 -2.48 -16.61
CA LYS A 94 -3.88 -1.76 -17.49
C LYS A 94 -5.34 -1.94 -17.10
N GLN A 95 -5.67 -3.05 -16.41
CA GLN A 95 -7.03 -3.37 -16.01
C GLN A 95 -7.42 -2.87 -14.63
N VAL A 96 -6.48 -2.31 -13.86
CA VAL A 96 -6.75 -1.77 -12.52
C VAL A 96 -7.61 -0.51 -12.62
N SER A 97 -8.84 -0.57 -12.09
CA SER A 97 -9.81 0.54 -12.13
C SER A 97 -9.27 1.82 -11.52
N LEU A 98 -8.56 1.73 -10.38
CA LEU A 98 -7.96 2.88 -9.70
C LEU A 98 -7.07 3.72 -10.64
N PHE A 99 -6.29 3.08 -11.50
CA PHE A 99 -5.40 3.77 -12.44
C PHE A 99 -6.15 4.35 -13.66
N LYS A 100 -7.35 3.84 -13.97
CA LYS A 100 -8.24 4.39 -15.00
C LYS A 100 -8.96 5.66 -14.50
N GLU A 101 -9.14 5.79 -13.19
CA GLU A 101 -9.80 6.93 -12.55
C GLU A 101 -8.92 8.17 -12.45
N PHE A 102 -7.59 8.01 -12.38
CA PHE A 102 -6.66 9.13 -12.43
C PHE A 102 -6.72 9.80 -13.81
N LYS A 103 -6.99 11.12 -13.84
CA LYS A 103 -7.11 11.91 -15.07
C LYS A 103 -5.97 12.93 -15.15
N PRO A 104 -4.83 12.59 -15.77
CA PRO A 104 -3.71 13.51 -15.89
C PRO A 104 -4.16 14.86 -16.47
N LYS A 105 -3.74 15.95 -15.85
CA LYS A 105 -4.03 17.34 -16.27
C LYS A 105 -2.97 17.88 -17.23
N ASN A 106 -1.80 17.24 -17.28
CA ASN A 106 -0.65 17.66 -18.09
C ASN A 106 0.30 16.46 -18.32
N GLN A 107 1.30 16.66 -19.19
CA GLN A 107 2.29 15.64 -19.54
C GLN A 107 3.10 15.14 -18.34
N ARG A 108 3.36 15.98 -17.33
CA ARG A 108 4.09 15.56 -16.13
C ARG A 108 3.27 14.57 -15.31
N GLU A 109 1.97 14.78 -15.18
CA GLU A 109 1.05 13.83 -14.53
C GLU A 109 0.86 12.53 -15.35
N GLU A 110 0.99 12.58 -16.67
CA GLU A 110 1.00 11.36 -17.51
C GLU A 110 2.24 10.51 -17.25
N LEU A 111 3.41 11.15 -17.12
CA LEU A 111 4.66 10.47 -16.75
C LEU A 111 4.56 9.90 -15.34
N PHE A 112 3.98 10.65 -14.39
CA PHE A 112 3.70 10.15 -13.05
C PHE A 112 2.82 8.89 -13.08
N LEU A 113 1.68 8.92 -13.78
CA LEU A 113 0.79 7.76 -13.87
C LEU A 113 1.48 6.57 -14.54
N THR A 114 2.35 6.82 -15.53
CA THR A 114 3.17 5.77 -16.15
C THR A 114 4.09 5.12 -15.12
N HIS A 115 4.79 5.91 -14.33
CA HIS A 115 5.68 5.41 -13.28
C HIS A 115 4.94 4.64 -12.18
N VAL A 116 3.76 5.12 -11.74
CA VAL A 116 2.86 4.39 -10.83
C VAL A 116 2.51 3.01 -11.39
N LYS A 117 2.17 2.94 -12.69
CA LYS A 117 1.83 1.67 -13.36
C LYS A 117 3.04 0.74 -13.45
N ASP A 118 4.24 1.26 -13.72
CA ASP A 118 5.46 0.46 -13.73
C ASP A 118 5.79 -0.09 -12.33
N LYS A 119 5.62 0.71 -11.26
CA LYS A 119 5.75 0.19 -9.88
C LYS A 119 4.70 -0.85 -9.55
N ALA A 120 3.44 -0.63 -9.92
CA ALA A 120 2.39 -1.62 -9.72
C ALA A 120 2.65 -2.92 -10.50
N MET A 121 3.27 -2.84 -11.67
CA MET A 121 3.68 -4.03 -12.43
C MET A 121 4.72 -4.84 -11.65
N PHE A 122 5.73 -4.19 -11.07
CA PHE A 122 6.71 -4.87 -10.22
C PHE A 122 6.05 -5.48 -8.98
N HIS A 123 5.13 -4.75 -8.32
CA HIS A 123 4.37 -5.25 -7.18
C HIS A 123 3.57 -6.51 -7.53
N ALA A 124 2.97 -6.59 -8.72
CA ALA A 124 2.24 -7.78 -9.15
C ALA A 124 3.17 -8.99 -9.27
N LEU A 125 4.36 -8.82 -9.84
CA LEU A 125 5.32 -9.91 -10.02
C LEU A 125 5.86 -10.41 -8.67
N ASP A 126 6.24 -9.50 -7.78
CA ASP A 126 6.79 -9.83 -6.46
C ASP A 126 5.76 -10.53 -5.58
N LEU A 127 4.55 -9.98 -5.52
CA LEU A 127 3.46 -10.57 -4.76
C LEU A 127 3.13 -11.99 -5.23
N ILE A 128 3.09 -12.22 -6.55
CA ILE A 128 2.85 -13.57 -7.10
C ILE A 128 4.00 -14.50 -6.72
N ASN A 129 5.25 -14.04 -6.81
CA ASN A 129 6.42 -14.84 -6.48
C ASN A 129 6.44 -15.26 -5.00
N MET A 130 5.99 -14.39 -4.09
CA MET A 130 5.87 -14.67 -2.65
C MET A 130 4.70 -15.58 -2.31
N SER A 131 3.67 -15.63 -3.17
CA SER A 131 2.40 -16.33 -2.92
C SER A 131 2.10 -17.40 -3.97
N LEU A 132 3.12 -18.08 -4.50
CA LEU A 132 2.97 -19.11 -5.54
C LEU A 132 2.15 -20.33 -5.10
N GLU A 133 2.06 -20.58 -3.80
CA GLU A 133 1.28 -21.69 -3.23
C GLU A 133 -0.20 -21.30 -2.98
N GLU A 134 -0.53 -20.01 -3.07
CA GLU A 134 -1.86 -19.49 -2.80
C GLU A 134 -2.81 -19.57 -4.01
N LYS A 135 -4.09 -19.29 -3.76
CA LYS A 135 -5.07 -19.15 -4.85
C LYS A 135 -4.84 -17.83 -5.61
N ALA A 136 -4.82 -17.89 -6.94
CA ALA A 136 -4.69 -16.70 -7.80
C ALA A 136 -5.70 -15.59 -7.48
N THR A 137 -6.92 -15.94 -7.07
CA THR A 137 -7.96 -14.96 -6.69
C THR A 137 -7.59 -14.22 -5.42
N PHE A 138 -7.07 -14.91 -4.40
CA PHE A 138 -6.62 -14.30 -3.15
C PHE A 138 -5.51 -13.28 -3.43
N VAL A 139 -4.47 -13.69 -4.15
CA VAL A 139 -3.33 -12.84 -4.51
C VAL A 139 -3.76 -11.64 -5.38
N ALA A 140 -4.75 -11.82 -6.26
CA ALA A 140 -5.32 -10.72 -7.04
C ALA A 140 -6.06 -9.69 -6.19
N HIS A 141 -6.75 -10.12 -5.14
CA HIS A 141 -7.41 -9.22 -4.20
C HIS A 141 -6.39 -8.44 -3.36
N GLU A 142 -5.36 -9.10 -2.86
CA GLU A 142 -4.25 -8.44 -2.14
C GLU A 142 -3.58 -7.38 -3.02
N PHE A 143 -3.32 -7.71 -4.28
CA PHE A 143 -2.76 -6.76 -5.24
C PHE A 143 -3.61 -5.48 -5.36
N LEU A 144 -4.93 -5.63 -5.49
CA LEU A 144 -5.84 -4.49 -5.59
C LEU A 144 -5.84 -3.66 -4.30
N HIS A 145 -5.86 -4.31 -3.13
CA HIS A 145 -5.88 -3.63 -1.86
C HIS A 145 -4.60 -2.82 -1.59
N ILE A 146 -3.42 -3.41 -1.84
CA ILE A 146 -2.12 -2.72 -1.68
C ILE A 146 -2.09 -1.44 -2.52
N ASN A 147 -2.50 -1.52 -3.79
CA ASN A 147 -2.51 -0.37 -4.69
C ASN A 147 -3.56 0.67 -4.27
N ALA A 148 -4.72 0.25 -3.77
CA ALA A 148 -5.72 1.16 -3.22
C ALA A 148 -5.20 1.88 -1.96
N TRP A 149 -4.63 1.14 -1.01
CA TRP A 149 -4.06 1.68 0.23
C TRP A 149 -2.98 2.72 -0.04
N LEU A 150 -2.14 2.48 -1.04
CA LEU A 150 -1.04 3.37 -1.41
C LEU A 150 -1.51 4.60 -2.20
N TYR A 151 -2.31 4.42 -3.26
CA TYR A 151 -2.56 5.48 -4.25
C TYR A 151 -3.94 6.13 -4.16
N ALA A 152 -4.97 5.47 -3.61
CA ALA A 152 -6.33 6.03 -3.61
C ALA A 152 -6.46 7.39 -2.90
N PRO A 153 -5.83 7.62 -1.72
CA PRO A 153 -5.90 8.92 -1.05
C PRO A 153 -5.31 10.05 -1.90
N LEU A 154 -4.17 9.81 -2.54
CA LEU A 154 -3.52 10.79 -3.42
C LEU A 154 -4.38 11.06 -4.66
N PHE A 155 -4.96 10.02 -5.26
CA PHE A 155 -5.81 10.15 -6.44
C PHE A 155 -7.11 10.87 -6.13
N ASN A 156 -7.71 10.62 -4.97
CA ASN A 156 -8.90 11.33 -4.53
C ASN A 156 -8.59 12.80 -4.22
N ALA A 157 -7.43 13.10 -3.61
CA ALA A 157 -6.97 14.48 -3.44
C ALA A 157 -6.74 15.20 -4.78
N HIS A 158 -6.17 14.50 -5.77
CA HIS A 158 -5.99 15.02 -7.14
C HIS A 158 -7.31 15.37 -7.82
N LYS A 159 -8.30 14.47 -7.74
CA LYS A 159 -9.69 14.71 -8.19
C LYS A 159 -10.30 15.94 -7.52
N ALA A 160 -9.94 16.18 -6.26
CA ALA A 160 -10.37 17.34 -5.48
C ALA A 160 -9.50 18.59 -5.69
N GLY A 161 -8.54 18.57 -6.62
CA GLY A 161 -7.78 19.75 -7.04
C GLY A 161 -6.33 19.80 -6.56
N LEU A 162 -5.83 18.80 -5.83
CA LEU A 162 -4.42 18.73 -5.45
C LEU A 162 -3.51 18.66 -6.68
N ASP A 163 -2.41 19.41 -6.66
CA ASP A 163 -1.27 19.22 -7.55
C ASP A 163 -0.39 18.09 -7.00
N VAL A 164 -0.44 16.93 -7.65
CA VAL A 164 0.25 15.71 -7.20
C VAL A 164 1.75 15.86 -7.32
N ILE A 165 2.24 16.53 -8.35
CA ILE A 165 3.68 16.68 -8.59
C ILE A 165 4.28 17.57 -7.51
N ALA A 166 3.67 18.74 -7.26
CA ALA A 166 4.10 19.64 -6.21
C ALA A 166 4.05 18.98 -4.81
N TYR A 167 3.03 18.14 -4.56
CA TYR A 167 2.91 17.37 -3.32
C TYR A 167 4.07 16.38 -3.15
N LEU A 168 4.37 15.58 -4.18
CA LEU A 168 5.47 14.59 -4.13
C LEU A 168 6.83 15.28 -3.96
N GLU A 169 7.04 16.43 -4.59
CA GLU A 169 8.25 17.24 -4.38
C GLU A 169 8.38 17.70 -2.92
N GLN A 170 7.29 18.07 -2.24
CA GLN A 170 7.34 18.43 -0.82
C GLN A 170 7.66 17.21 0.06
N LEU A 171 7.05 16.05 -0.21
CA LEU A 171 7.41 14.83 0.50
C LEU A 171 8.89 14.51 0.33
N HIS A 172 9.39 14.58 -0.90
CA HIS A 172 10.80 14.34 -1.17
C HIS A 172 11.71 15.29 -0.39
N ARG A 173 11.39 16.60 -0.33
CA ARG A 173 12.15 17.58 0.47
C ARG A 173 12.19 17.24 1.97
N ILE A 174 11.12 16.67 2.51
CA ILE A 174 11.02 16.29 3.93
C ILE A 174 11.83 15.02 4.19
N PHE A 175 11.56 13.96 3.43
CA PHE A 175 12.16 12.65 3.68
C PHE A 175 13.62 12.57 3.24
N SER A 176 14.05 13.31 2.21
CA SER A 176 15.48 13.37 1.80
C SER A 176 16.38 14.01 2.86
N LYS A 177 15.86 14.97 3.64
CA LYS A 177 16.60 15.66 4.70
C LYS A 177 16.57 14.94 6.04
N ASN A 178 15.64 13.99 6.23
CA ASN A 178 15.41 13.34 7.51
C ASN A 178 15.79 11.86 7.44
N VAL A 179 17.08 11.59 7.69
CA VAL A 179 17.65 10.23 7.66
C VAL A 179 16.97 9.32 8.70
N ASP A 180 16.49 9.85 9.81
CA ASP A 180 15.77 9.09 10.83
C ASP A 180 14.35 8.68 10.38
N LEU A 181 13.65 9.51 9.61
CA LEU A 181 12.39 9.10 8.96
C LEU A 181 12.60 8.04 7.86
N ARG A 182 13.79 8.01 7.24
CA ARG A 182 14.20 6.96 6.31
C ARG A 182 14.74 5.71 6.99
N ARG A 183 15.03 5.73 8.30
CA ARG A 183 15.49 4.55 9.04
C ARG A 183 14.35 3.55 9.19
N MET A 184 14.27 2.66 8.22
CA MET A 184 13.36 1.52 8.14
C MET A 184 13.31 0.67 9.43
N ARG A 185 14.34 0.71 10.29
CA ARG A 185 14.41 -0.02 11.56
C ARG A 185 13.20 0.21 12.48
N ASN A 186 12.63 1.42 12.50
CA ASN A 186 11.44 1.68 13.33
C ASN A 186 10.16 1.09 12.70
N ILE A 187 10.09 1.01 11.36
CA ILE A 187 9.04 0.29 10.64
C ILE A 187 9.16 -1.23 10.90
N PHE A 188 10.39 -1.75 10.93
CA PHE A 188 10.70 -3.18 11.13
C PHE A 188 10.35 -3.72 12.52
N VAL A 189 10.54 -2.95 13.59
CA VAL A 189 10.34 -3.43 14.98
C VAL A 189 8.87 -3.73 15.30
N PHE A 190 7.92 -3.03 14.66
CA PHE A 190 6.50 -3.26 14.89
C PHE A 190 5.97 -4.49 14.14
N HIS A 191 6.50 -4.71 12.93
CA HIS A 191 6.21 -5.89 12.09
C HIS A 191 6.50 -7.21 12.82
N GLU A 192 7.68 -7.34 13.43
CA GLU A 192 8.08 -8.56 14.15
C GLU A 192 7.24 -8.86 15.40
N LYS A 193 6.58 -7.85 15.98
CA LYS A 193 5.71 -8.03 17.15
C LYS A 193 4.23 -8.27 16.80
N GLY A 194 3.78 -7.94 15.58
CA GLY A 194 2.36 -8.00 15.20
C GLY A 194 1.91 -9.24 14.42
N LEU A 195 2.83 -10.06 13.90
CA LEU A 195 2.53 -11.04 12.85
C LEU A 195 2.45 -12.51 13.25
N TYR A 196 2.94 -12.92 14.41
CA TYR A 196 2.92 -14.34 14.76
C TYR A 196 1.52 -14.80 15.20
N GLU A 197 0.82 -15.53 14.32
CA GLU A 197 -0.50 -16.12 14.59
C GLU A 197 -0.56 -16.95 15.88
N GLU A 198 0.53 -17.60 16.26
CA GLU A 198 0.60 -18.41 17.48
C GLU A 198 0.41 -17.58 18.76
N GLN A 199 0.72 -16.28 18.72
CA GLN A 199 0.47 -15.34 19.81
C GLN A 199 -0.96 -14.75 19.76
N ARG A 200 -1.72 -14.96 18.67
CA ARG A 200 -3.08 -14.41 18.44
C ARG A 200 -4.20 -15.25 19.04
N LYS A 201 -4.00 -16.56 19.26
CA LYS A 201 -5.05 -17.49 19.76
C LYS A 201 -5.53 -17.17 21.18
N ASN A 202 -4.74 -16.41 21.95
CA ASN A 202 -5.05 -16.06 23.34
C ASN A 202 -5.55 -14.61 23.53
N ILE A 203 -5.72 -13.84 22.44
CA ILE A 203 -6.18 -12.44 22.49
C ILE A 203 -7.68 -12.39 22.14
N VAL A 204 -8.50 -12.32 23.18
CA VAL A 204 -9.98 -12.27 23.21
C VAL A 204 -10.56 -10.99 22.54
N PRO A 205 -11.87 -10.93 22.18
CA PRO A 205 -12.53 -11.51 21.03
C PRO A 205 -12.43 -10.66 19.73
N TYR A 206 -12.65 -11.32 18.60
CA TYR A 206 -12.54 -10.85 17.22
C TYR A 206 -13.53 -9.70 16.88
N LYS A 207 -13.04 -8.46 16.70
CA LYS A 207 -13.83 -7.33 16.18
C LYS A 207 -13.43 -7.01 14.72
N PRO A 208 -14.38 -6.74 13.79
CA PRO A 208 -14.09 -6.55 12.35
C PRO A 208 -13.05 -5.48 12.01
N PHE A 209 -12.97 -4.39 12.77
CA PHE A 209 -12.00 -3.31 12.52
C PHE A 209 -10.54 -3.75 12.76
N ARG A 210 -10.30 -4.74 13.64
CA ARG A 210 -8.94 -5.27 13.89
C ARG A 210 -8.45 -6.12 12.73
N LYS A 211 -9.33 -6.87 12.07
CA LYS A 211 -9.00 -7.62 10.86
C LYS A 211 -8.51 -6.68 9.75
N ARG A 212 -9.16 -5.52 9.59
CA ARG A 212 -8.72 -4.49 8.64
C ARG A 212 -7.36 -3.90 8.99
N LEU A 213 -7.08 -3.63 10.27
CA LEU A 213 -5.74 -3.16 10.68
C LEU A 213 -4.66 -4.20 10.37
N ILE A 214 -4.90 -5.48 10.69
CA ILE A 214 -3.97 -6.58 10.42
C ILE A 214 -3.74 -6.69 8.91
N GLN A 215 -4.81 -6.62 8.12
CA GLN A 215 -4.73 -6.66 6.66
C GLN A 215 -3.88 -5.50 6.13
N ASP A 216 -4.19 -4.25 6.49
CA ASP A 216 -3.45 -3.08 6.02
C ASP A 216 -1.97 -3.11 6.48
N MET A 217 -1.68 -3.68 7.66
CA MET A 217 -0.31 -3.91 8.11
C MET A 217 0.44 -4.97 7.30
N HIS A 218 -0.23 -6.06 6.93
CA HIS A 218 0.34 -7.06 6.03
C HIS A 218 0.60 -6.45 4.64
N GLU A 219 -0.34 -5.66 4.14
CA GLU A 219 -0.25 -4.95 2.86
C GLU A 219 0.85 -3.89 2.83
N VAL A 220 1.31 -3.39 3.99
CA VAL A 220 2.47 -2.50 4.10
C VAL A 220 3.79 -3.24 3.93
N ASP A 221 3.87 -4.51 4.34
CA ASP A 221 5.14 -5.25 4.27
C ASP A 221 5.55 -5.54 2.81
N ILE A 222 4.58 -5.80 1.95
CA ILE A 222 4.87 -6.15 0.55
C ILE A 222 5.54 -4.99 -0.21
N PRO A 223 5.02 -3.74 -0.20
CA PRO A 223 5.75 -2.60 -0.73
C PRO A 223 7.01 -2.24 0.07
N MET A 224 7.10 -2.54 1.38
CA MET A 224 8.38 -2.38 2.12
C MET A 224 9.48 -3.19 1.43
N ASP A 225 9.24 -4.44 1.08
CA ASP A 225 10.26 -5.28 0.44
C ASP A 225 10.69 -4.70 -0.91
N ILE A 226 9.74 -4.10 -1.62
CA ILE A 226 9.96 -3.49 -2.94
C ILE A 226 10.71 -2.18 -2.82
N PHE A 227 10.30 -1.27 -1.95
CA PHE A 227 10.89 0.05 -1.86
C PHE A 227 12.10 0.14 -0.91
N ALA A 228 12.14 -0.70 0.11
CA ALA A 228 13.09 -0.66 1.22
C ALA A 228 14.08 -1.84 1.21
N PHE A 229 13.98 -2.72 0.21
CA PHE A 229 15.00 -3.73 -0.14
C PHE A 229 15.33 -4.70 1.01
N ARG A 230 14.31 -5.19 1.72
CA ARG A 230 14.51 -6.19 2.77
C ARG A 230 14.94 -7.53 2.14
N ILE A 231 15.99 -8.10 2.74
CA ILE A 231 16.47 -9.50 2.71
C ILE A 231 16.43 -10.22 1.33
N GLY A 232 17.60 -10.37 0.71
CA GLY A 232 17.83 -11.35 -0.35
C GLY A 232 17.31 -10.93 -1.72
N TYR A 233 18.06 -10.04 -2.39
CA TYR A 233 17.95 -9.66 -3.81
C TYR A 233 16.53 -9.32 -4.29
N PRO A 234 16.18 -8.04 -4.50
CA PRO A 234 14.91 -7.73 -5.11
C PRO A 234 14.98 -8.14 -6.58
N SER A 235 14.26 -9.20 -6.92
CA SER A 235 14.13 -9.72 -8.28
C SER A 235 13.67 -8.65 -9.28
N TRP A 236 12.94 -7.64 -8.82
CA TRP A 236 12.59 -6.47 -9.62
C TRP A 236 13.78 -5.54 -9.93
N VAL A 237 14.83 -5.46 -9.09
CA VAL A 237 16.04 -4.69 -9.40
C VAL A 237 16.81 -5.32 -10.54
N ALA A 238 16.90 -6.67 -10.59
CA ALA A 238 17.46 -7.36 -11.74
C ALA A 238 16.67 -7.05 -13.03
N LEU A 239 15.34 -6.96 -12.95
CA LEU A 239 14.49 -6.52 -14.07
C LEU A 239 14.73 -5.07 -14.48
N VAL A 240 14.86 -4.16 -13.52
CA VAL A 240 15.15 -2.75 -13.78
C VAL A 240 16.53 -2.60 -14.42
N MET A 241 17.54 -3.32 -13.92
CA MET A 241 18.86 -3.37 -14.52
C MET A 241 18.84 -3.91 -15.97
N ASN A 242 18.04 -4.94 -16.24
CA ASN A 242 17.96 -5.54 -17.57
C ASN A 242 17.10 -4.71 -18.55
N THR A 243 16.02 -4.10 -18.07
CA THR A 243 14.98 -3.45 -18.91
C THR A 243 15.14 -1.94 -19.02
N ILE A 244 15.49 -1.25 -17.92
CA ILE A 244 15.57 0.22 -17.87
C ILE A 244 16.98 0.71 -18.19
N PHE A 245 18.00 -0.05 -17.81
CA PHE A 245 19.39 0.34 -18.01
C PHE A 245 20.07 -0.32 -19.22
N GLU A 246 19.35 -1.15 -19.98
CA GLU A 246 19.90 -1.97 -21.08
C GLU A 246 21.19 -2.66 -20.65
N GLY A 247 21.29 -3.05 -19.37
CA GLY A 247 22.57 -3.23 -18.70
C GLY A 247 23.38 -4.42 -19.19
N GLY A 248 22.81 -5.25 -20.08
CA GLY A 248 23.48 -6.44 -20.61
C GLY A 248 24.11 -7.29 -19.50
N ILE A 249 23.48 -7.33 -18.33
CA ILE A 249 24.08 -7.93 -17.15
C ILE A 249 24.08 -9.43 -17.36
N SER A 250 25.25 -9.92 -17.73
CA SER A 250 25.55 -11.34 -17.73
C SER A 250 25.16 -11.92 -16.37
N ALA A 251 24.41 -13.02 -16.34
CA ALA A 251 23.85 -13.66 -15.13
C ALA A 251 24.88 -13.94 -14.01
N ASN A 252 26.16 -13.88 -14.35
CA ASN A 252 27.33 -14.06 -13.50
C ASN A 252 27.93 -12.75 -12.93
N ARG A 253 27.21 -11.61 -13.03
CA ARG A 253 27.68 -10.29 -12.54
C ARG A 253 26.61 -9.50 -11.80
N ILE A 254 25.87 -10.12 -10.89
CA ILE A 254 25.21 -9.31 -9.88
C ILE A 254 26.29 -8.76 -8.94
N PRO A 255 26.23 -7.48 -8.59
CA PRO A 255 27.09 -6.92 -7.56
C PRO A 255 26.85 -7.57 -6.18
N ASP A 256 27.90 -7.78 -5.39
CA ASP A 256 27.77 -8.14 -3.98
C ASP A 256 26.87 -7.14 -3.24
N ARG A 257 26.38 -7.47 -2.03
CA ARG A 257 25.45 -6.61 -1.28
C ARG A 257 25.87 -5.14 -1.27
N ARG A 258 27.15 -4.82 -1.07
CA ARG A 258 27.62 -3.42 -1.05
C ARG A 258 27.50 -2.77 -2.42
N THR A 259 27.97 -3.44 -3.45
CA THR A 259 27.94 -2.92 -4.82
C THR A 259 26.48 -2.80 -5.32
N PHE A 260 25.57 -3.64 -4.84
CA PHE A 260 24.13 -3.53 -5.09
C PHE A 260 23.56 -2.24 -4.51
N TRP A 261 23.86 -1.95 -3.24
CA TRP A 261 23.39 -0.72 -2.60
C TRP A 261 23.97 0.53 -3.24
N ASP A 262 25.25 0.51 -3.60
CA ASP A 262 25.89 1.60 -4.35
C ASP A 262 25.23 1.82 -5.72
N PHE A 263 24.87 0.75 -6.43
CA PHE A 263 24.10 0.85 -7.68
C PHE A 263 22.72 1.48 -7.45
N MET A 264 21.99 1.01 -6.43
CA MET A 264 20.66 1.52 -6.11
C MET A 264 20.70 3.00 -5.76
N ASP A 265 21.67 3.41 -4.93
CA ASP A 265 21.84 4.80 -4.52
C ASP A 265 22.18 5.70 -5.72
N LYS A 266 23.13 5.28 -6.58
CA LYS A 266 23.53 6.03 -7.78
C LYS A 266 22.41 6.17 -8.81
N ASN A 267 21.46 5.23 -8.82
CA ASN A 267 20.37 5.19 -9.79
C ASN A 267 18.99 5.52 -9.19
N ALA A 268 18.92 5.93 -7.93
CA ALA A 268 17.67 6.13 -7.21
C ALA A 268 16.68 7.04 -7.98
N GLN A 269 17.17 8.16 -8.53
CA GLN A 269 16.33 9.08 -9.32
C GLN A 269 15.80 8.48 -10.63
N ARG A 270 16.56 7.58 -11.26
CA ARG A 270 16.11 6.90 -12.49
C ARG A 270 15.15 5.76 -12.19
N ILE A 271 15.29 5.14 -11.02
CA ILE A 271 14.47 4.02 -10.56
C ILE A 271 13.15 4.48 -9.93
N ASP A 272 13.15 5.67 -9.33
CA ASP A 272 11.99 6.29 -8.72
C ASP A 272 11.93 7.80 -9.00
N PRO A 273 11.77 8.20 -10.28
CA PRO A 273 11.76 9.61 -10.69
C PRO A 273 10.64 10.46 -10.08
N GLU A 274 9.58 9.82 -9.56
CA GLU A 274 8.44 10.51 -8.92
C GLU A 274 8.48 10.44 -7.39
N HIS A 275 9.54 9.87 -6.80
CA HIS A 275 9.68 9.75 -5.35
C HIS A 275 8.51 8.97 -4.70
N LEU A 276 8.03 7.90 -5.34
CA LEU A 276 6.96 7.05 -4.82
C LEU A 276 7.35 6.36 -3.51
N PHE A 277 8.65 6.18 -3.23
CA PHE A 277 9.08 5.73 -1.92
C PHE A 277 8.76 6.74 -0.81
N ASP A 278 8.92 8.04 -1.07
CA ASP A 278 8.60 9.07 -0.07
C ASP A 278 7.07 9.15 0.15
N LEU A 279 6.26 8.93 -0.90
CA LEU A 279 4.81 8.72 -0.77
C LEU A 279 4.49 7.52 0.13
N TYR A 280 5.15 6.39 -0.14
CA TYR A 280 4.99 5.18 0.64
C TYR A 280 5.33 5.41 2.12
N LEU A 281 6.45 6.06 2.43
CA LEU A 281 6.82 6.44 3.80
C LEU A 281 5.76 7.34 4.47
N ALA A 282 5.20 8.29 3.73
CA ALA A 282 4.11 9.15 4.23
C ALA A 282 2.84 8.37 4.59
N ARG A 283 2.60 7.20 3.97
CA ARG A 283 1.47 6.31 4.29
C ARG A 283 1.77 5.40 5.48
N VAL A 284 2.99 4.85 5.54
CA VAL A 284 3.42 3.93 6.60
C VAL A 284 3.58 4.63 7.94
N PHE A 285 4.10 5.85 7.95
CA PHE A 285 4.44 6.55 9.19
C PHE A 285 3.23 6.73 10.13
N PRO A 286 2.07 7.26 9.69
CA PRO A 286 0.88 7.34 10.52
C PRO A 286 0.36 5.98 10.99
N LEU A 287 0.41 4.96 10.11
CA LEU A 287 -0.07 3.62 10.45
C LEU A 287 0.79 3.02 11.58
N ASN A 288 2.12 3.02 11.44
CA ASN A 288 3.02 2.50 12.46
C ASN A 288 2.98 3.28 13.76
N ARG A 289 2.82 4.61 13.71
CA ARG A 289 2.66 5.44 14.92
C ARG A 289 1.42 5.03 15.72
N ASN A 290 0.30 4.77 15.04
CA ASN A 290 -0.99 4.54 15.69
C ASN A 290 -1.28 3.05 15.98
N ALA A 291 -0.65 2.13 15.26
CA ALA A 291 -0.97 0.70 15.34
C ALA A 291 -0.86 0.09 16.74
N PRO A 292 0.18 0.35 17.57
CA PRO A 292 0.25 -0.19 18.93
C PRO A 292 -1.00 0.14 19.77
N TYR A 293 -1.51 1.37 19.61
CA TYR A 293 -2.69 1.84 20.35
C TYR A 293 -3.98 1.16 19.90
N TYR A 294 -4.10 0.79 18.62
CA TYR A 294 -5.25 0.04 18.15
C TYR A 294 -5.28 -1.40 18.70
N TYR A 295 -4.11 -2.03 18.93
CA TYR A 295 -4.01 -3.40 19.45
C TYR A 295 -4.18 -3.49 20.97
N ASP A 296 -3.39 -2.72 21.72
CA ASP A 296 -3.23 -2.92 23.15
C ASP A 296 -4.29 -2.19 23.98
N SER A 297 -4.88 -1.17 23.38
CA SER A 297 -5.33 0.00 24.10
C SER A 297 -6.83 0.26 23.91
N LEU A 298 -7.41 -0.19 22.79
CA LEU A 298 -8.85 -0.21 22.51
C LEU A 298 -9.49 -1.58 22.80
N GLN A 299 -8.94 -2.35 23.75
CA GLN A 299 -9.36 -3.74 23.95
C GLN A 299 -10.83 -3.89 24.38
N ASN A 300 -11.33 -2.95 25.19
CA ASN A 300 -12.65 -3.07 25.86
C ASN A 300 -13.61 -1.88 25.66
N ASP A 301 -13.27 -0.87 24.86
CA ASP A 301 -14.08 0.36 24.66
C ASP A 301 -14.52 1.03 25.99
N ASP A 302 -13.74 0.92 27.08
CA ASP A 302 -14.02 1.64 28.34
C ASP A 302 -14.07 3.15 28.06
N PRO A 303 -15.20 3.84 28.31
CA PRO A 303 -15.39 5.21 27.87
C PRO A 303 -14.36 6.21 28.41
N LYS A 304 -13.86 6.01 29.64
CA LYS A 304 -12.93 6.92 30.29
C LYS A 304 -11.50 6.71 29.77
N ILE A 305 -11.09 5.44 29.65
CA ILE A 305 -9.79 5.08 29.10
C ILE A 305 -9.72 5.49 27.63
N LEU A 306 -10.77 5.20 26.87
CA LEU A 306 -10.92 5.55 25.45
C LEU A 306 -10.78 7.07 25.23
N LYS A 307 -11.52 7.88 26.00
CA LYS A 307 -11.49 9.34 25.85
C LYS A 307 -10.12 9.92 26.13
N ASN A 308 -9.44 9.48 27.20
CA ASN A 308 -8.10 9.97 27.54
C ASN A 308 -7.08 9.56 26.47
N MET A 309 -7.13 8.30 26.04
CA MET A 309 -6.23 7.77 25.03
C MET A 309 -6.34 8.48 23.68
N LEU A 310 -7.57 8.68 23.18
CA LEU A 310 -7.79 9.39 21.92
C LEU A 310 -7.49 10.90 22.05
N LYS A 311 -7.65 11.47 23.24
CA LYS A 311 -7.22 12.84 23.54
C LYS A 311 -5.71 12.99 23.45
N ASP A 312 -4.98 12.05 24.03
CA ASP A 312 -3.51 12.07 24.10
C ASP A 312 -2.86 11.59 22.79
N ASN A 313 -3.58 10.80 21.97
CA ASN A 313 -3.13 10.26 20.68
C ASN A 313 -4.15 10.56 19.56
N PRO A 314 -4.42 11.84 19.26
CA PRO A 314 -5.51 12.22 18.36
C PRO A 314 -5.30 11.83 16.90
N THR A 315 -4.06 11.52 16.50
CA THR A 315 -3.76 10.99 15.16
C THR A 315 -4.47 9.68 14.87
N MET A 316 -4.87 8.91 15.90
CA MET A 316 -5.68 7.71 15.75
C MET A 316 -7.05 7.99 15.11
N CYS A 317 -7.60 9.19 15.34
CA CYS A 317 -8.90 9.63 14.82
C CYS A 317 -8.89 9.92 13.31
N LEU A 318 -7.70 9.92 12.68
CA LEU A 318 -7.54 10.16 11.24
C LEU A 318 -7.76 8.89 10.40
N SER A 319 -7.79 7.71 11.04
CA SER A 319 -8.07 6.42 10.39
C SER A 319 -9.26 5.71 11.07
N PRO A 320 -10.48 6.27 10.99
CA PRO A 320 -11.65 5.75 11.69
C PRO A 320 -12.04 4.33 11.27
N LYS A 321 -11.57 3.83 10.10
CA LYS A 321 -11.76 2.42 9.69
C LYS A 321 -11.17 1.38 10.67
N TYR A 322 -10.25 1.78 11.55
CA TYR A 322 -9.68 0.93 12.61
C TYR A 322 -10.36 1.12 13.98
N LEU A 323 -11.39 1.95 14.06
CA LEU A 323 -12.06 2.34 15.30
C LEU A 323 -13.45 1.73 15.40
N SER A 324 -13.88 1.42 16.64
CA SER A 324 -15.28 1.11 16.95
C SER A 324 -16.16 2.35 16.73
N ALA A 325 -17.47 2.15 16.54
CA ALA A 325 -18.40 3.28 16.37
C ALA A 325 -18.37 4.26 17.56
N GLN A 326 -18.23 3.74 18.78
CA GLN A 326 -18.09 4.55 20.00
C GLN A 326 -16.78 5.36 20.00
N SER A 327 -15.68 4.77 19.52
CA SER A 327 -14.40 5.47 19.37
C SER A 327 -14.48 6.57 18.31
N GLN A 328 -15.16 6.32 17.18
CA GLN A 328 -15.39 7.35 16.15
C GLN A 328 -16.22 8.52 16.69
N GLN A 329 -17.28 8.25 17.46
CA GLN A 329 -18.07 9.29 18.11
C GLN A 329 -17.24 10.10 19.12
N THR A 330 -16.37 9.42 19.86
CA THR A 330 -15.45 10.07 20.81
C THR A 330 -14.48 11.00 20.07
N CYS A 331 -13.89 10.53 18.97
CA CYS A 331 -13.05 11.34 18.09
C CYS A 331 -13.77 12.60 17.57
N LEU A 332 -15.03 12.45 17.12
CA LEU A 332 -15.84 13.58 16.66
C LEU A 332 -16.04 14.62 17.76
N GLN A 333 -16.39 14.16 18.97
CA GLN A 333 -16.55 15.05 20.12
C GLN A 333 -15.24 15.76 20.49
N LEU A 334 -14.12 15.03 20.49
CA LEU A 334 -12.80 15.62 20.76
C LEU A 334 -12.47 16.72 19.76
N PHE A 335 -12.66 16.47 18.47
CA PHE A 335 -12.43 17.47 17.42
C PHE A 335 -13.33 18.69 17.59
N GLN A 336 -14.65 18.52 17.72
CA GLN A 336 -15.62 19.61 17.91
C GLN A 336 -15.35 20.47 19.15
N THR A 337 -14.87 19.85 20.24
CA THR A 337 -14.61 20.56 21.51
C THR A 337 -13.18 21.05 21.64
N GLN A 338 -12.29 20.71 20.69
CA GLN A 338 -10.85 21.00 20.74
C GLN A 338 -10.18 20.52 22.03
N THR A 339 -10.62 19.39 22.58
CA THR A 339 -10.11 18.86 23.87
C THR A 339 -8.99 17.83 23.68
N TYR A 340 -8.33 17.83 22.53
CA TYR A 340 -7.24 16.92 22.15
C TYR A 340 -5.89 17.63 22.02
N ASN A 341 -4.80 16.88 21.98
CA ASN A 341 -3.47 17.43 21.70
C ASN A 341 -3.31 17.82 20.21
N ALA A 342 -3.64 19.07 19.87
CA ALA A 342 -3.59 19.56 18.49
C ALA A 342 -2.19 19.49 17.84
N LYS A 343 -1.13 19.57 18.64
CA LYS A 343 0.26 19.52 18.17
C LYS A 343 0.56 18.22 17.44
N ASP A 344 0.03 17.09 17.91
CA ASP A 344 0.27 15.78 17.29
C ASP A 344 -0.31 15.68 15.88
N ILE A 345 -1.48 16.28 15.64
CA ILE A 345 -2.10 16.36 14.31
C ILE A 345 -1.28 17.27 13.39
N GLN A 346 -0.82 18.40 13.91
CA GLN A 346 -0.01 19.35 13.15
C GLN A 346 1.35 18.76 12.76
N GLU A 347 2.05 18.13 13.70
CA GLU A 347 3.31 17.44 13.42
C GLU A 347 3.12 16.35 12.36
N GLN A 348 2.06 15.55 12.47
CA GLN A 348 1.75 14.57 11.44
C GLN A 348 1.48 15.26 10.09
N LEU A 349 0.68 16.32 10.05
CA LEU A 349 0.40 17.07 8.82
C LEU A 349 1.67 17.66 8.20
N HIS A 350 2.61 18.17 9.00
CA HIS A 350 3.89 18.69 8.49
C HIS A 350 4.75 17.60 7.86
N ILE A 351 4.70 16.36 8.38
CA ILE A 351 5.45 15.21 7.85
C ILE A 351 4.80 14.69 6.57
N VAL A 352 3.50 14.40 6.61
CA VAL A 352 2.80 13.68 5.52
C VAL A 352 2.15 14.59 4.50
N ARG A 353 2.08 15.90 4.78
CA ARG A 353 1.55 17.00 3.94
C ARG A 353 0.08 16.92 3.55
N LEU A 354 -0.51 15.73 3.50
CA LEU A 354 -1.91 15.46 3.17
C LEU A 354 -2.51 14.56 4.25
N ILE A 355 -3.50 15.08 4.96
CA ILE A 355 -4.36 14.27 5.81
C ILE A 355 -5.60 13.88 5.00
N SER A 356 -5.84 12.58 4.95
CA SER A 356 -7.11 11.99 4.50
C SER A 356 -7.77 11.31 5.69
N ILE A 357 -9.10 11.37 5.76
CA ILE A 357 -9.87 10.53 6.68
C ILE A 357 -10.21 9.26 5.90
N ASP A 358 -9.53 8.18 6.24
CA ASP A 358 -9.40 7.00 5.39
C ASP A 358 -8.89 7.39 3.98
N ASP A 359 -9.69 7.18 2.93
CA ASP A 359 -9.34 7.51 1.54
C ASP A 359 -9.93 8.85 1.06
N SER A 360 -10.67 9.54 1.94
CA SER A 360 -11.28 10.84 1.61
C SER A 360 -10.32 11.98 1.97
N PRO A 361 -9.90 12.82 1.01
CA PRO A 361 -8.98 13.92 1.28
C PRO A 361 -9.63 14.93 2.22
N CYS A 362 -8.86 15.43 3.20
CA CYS A 362 -9.38 16.33 4.21
C CYS A 362 -8.67 17.68 4.22
N VAL A 363 -7.37 17.69 4.49
CA VAL A 363 -6.56 18.91 4.49
C VAL A 363 -5.18 18.62 3.94
N TYR A 364 -4.53 19.63 3.37
CA TYR A 364 -3.12 19.53 3.00
C TYR A 364 -2.38 20.85 3.25
N LEU A 365 -1.06 20.77 3.31
CA LEU A 365 -0.19 21.94 3.31
C LEU A 365 0.39 22.12 1.91
N ASP A 366 0.20 23.31 1.32
CA ASP A 366 0.82 23.66 0.05
C ASP A 366 2.33 23.87 0.18
N SER A 367 3.03 24.19 -0.91
CA SER A 367 4.49 24.37 -0.89
C SER A 367 4.99 25.55 -0.02
N LYS A 368 4.09 26.38 0.52
CA LYS A 368 4.37 27.50 1.41
C LYS A 368 3.92 27.26 2.85
N ASP A 369 3.63 26.00 3.20
CA ASP A 369 3.09 25.61 4.51
C ASP A 369 1.73 26.24 4.84
N LYS A 370 0.99 26.70 3.83
CA LYS A 370 -0.36 27.20 4.05
C LYS A 370 -1.33 26.04 4.03
N LEU A 371 -2.19 26.01 5.05
CA LEU A 371 -3.28 25.03 5.13
C LEU A 371 -4.29 25.27 4.00
N GLN A 372 -4.65 24.18 3.35
CA GLN A 372 -5.66 24.11 2.33
C GLN A 372 -6.67 23.03 2.74
N VAL A 373 -7.96 23.34 2.58
CA VAL A 373 -9.05 22.45 2.98
C VAL A 373 -9.75 21.88 1.75
N PHE A 374 -10.06 20.58 1.77
CA PHE A 374 -10.90 19.97 0.76
C PHE A 374 -12.36 20.01 1.18
N LYS A 375 -13.29 20.21 0.24
CA LYS A 375 -14.71 20.03 0.55
C LYS A 375 -14.96 18.57 0.93
N SER A 376 -15.53 18.34 2.11
CA SER A 376 -15.80 17.00 2.63
C SER A 376 -17.19 16.90 3.24
N SER A 377 -17.83 15.74 3.08
CA SER A 377 -19.04 15.37 3.80
C SER A 377 -18.75 14.48 5.02
N ASN A 378 -17.47 14.14 5.26
CA ASN A 378 -17.08 13.34 6.41
C ASN A 378 -17.07 14.22 7.67
N ALA A 379 -17.89 13.86 8.67
CA ALA A 379 -18.07 14.66 9.88
C ALA A 379 -16.76 14.86 10.69
N LEU A 380 -15.88 13.84 10.74
CA LEU A 380 -14.58 13.98 11.41
C LEU A 380 -13.70 14.98 10.67
N CYS A 381 -13.70 14.93 9.33
CA CYS A 381 -12.94 15.87 8.53
C CYS A 381 -13.43 17.31 8.71
N VAL A 382 -14.74 17.53 8.63
CA VAL A 382 -15.33 18.87 8.81
C VAL A 382 -14.99 19.42 10.20
N ALA A 383 -15.16 18.62 11.26
CA ALA A 383 -14.82 19.03 12.62
C ALA A 383 -13.32 19.34 12.79
N LEU A 384 -12.44 18.59 12.11
CA LEU A 384 -11.00 18.87 12.10
C LEU A 384 -10.70 20.20 11.39
N GLN A 385 -11.28 20.43 10.21
CA GLN A 385 -11.06 21.62 9.39
C GLN A 385 -11.43 22.92 10.11
N GLU A 386 -12.54 22.95 10.84
CA GLU A 386 -13.04 24.14 11.55
C GLU A 386 -12.06 24.68 12.62
N HIS A 387 -11.13 23.85 13.08
CA HIS A 387 -10.31 24.14 14.25
C HIS A 387 -8.81 24.02 14.01
N LEU A 388 -8.38 23.35 12.93
CA LEU A 388 -6.96 23.13 12.66
C LEU A 388 -6.20 24.43 12.32
N GLU A 389 -6.83 25.38 11.63
CA GLU A 389 -6.20 26.68 11.29
C GLU A 389 -5.83 27.53 12.51
N LYS A 390 -6.58 27.39 13.61
CA LYS A 390 -6.38 28.20 14.83
C LYS A 390 -5.09 27.86 15.56
N GLY A 391 -4.57 26.64 15.38
CA GLY A 391 -3.36 26.18 16.04
C GLY A 391 -2.08 26.26 15.19
N LEU A 392 -2.17 26.55 13.89
CA LEU A 392 -1.00 26.64 12.98
C LEU A 392 -0.32 28.02 13.01
N LYS A 393 -0.75 28.92 13.89
CA LYS A 393 -0.22 30.28 14.04
C LYS A 393 0.82 30.38 15.16
#